data_AF-A0A246GB83-F1
#
_entry.id   AF-A0A246GB83-F1
#
_cell.length_a   1.000
_cell.length_b   1.000
_cell.length_c   1.000
_cell.angle_alpha   90.00
_cell.angle_beta   90.00
_cell.angle_gamma   90.00
#
_symmetry.space_group_name_H-M   'P 1'
#
loop_
_entity.id
_entity.type
_entity.pdbx_description
1 polymer ?
#
loop_
_entity_poly.entity_id
_entity_poly.type
_entity_poly.pdbx_seq_one_letter_code
_entity_poly.pdbx_strand_id
1 'polypeptide(L)' 'MANKKLKKQLHMCALSCVMHNPEMKIYYQRKVAEGKSKMLVLNNVRNKLVHIICACVRENRHYQIREVA' A
#
# COMPACT_ATOMS: atom_id res chain seq x y z
N MET A 1 1.46 -23.11 1.11
CA MET A 1 0.83 -22.47 2.30
C MET A 1 1.22 -21.01 2.36
N ALA A 2 0.33 -20.10 2.77
CA ALA A 2 0.64 -18.67 2.91
C ALA A 2 1.00 -18.32 4.37
N ASN A 3 1.97 -17.42 4.58
CA ASN A 3 2.31 -16.91 5.91
C ASN A 3 1.19 -16.00 6.43
N LYS A 4 0.35 -16.54 7.33
CA LYS A 4 -0.84 -15.84 7.87
C LYS A 4 -0.47 -14.61 8.70
N LYS A 5 0.64 -14.65 9.44
CA LYS A 5 1.12 -13.54 10.28
C LYS A 5 1.48 -12.34 9.42
N LEU A 6 2.33 -12.56 8.41
CA LEU A 6 2.75 -11.52 7.47
C LEU A 6 1.54 -10.94 6.71
N LYS A 7 0.62 -11.80 6.25
CA LYS A 7 -0.60 -11.37 5.56
C LYS A 7 -1.45 -10.42 6.42
N LYS A 8 -1.62 -10.73 7.71
CA LYS A 8 -2.36 -9.87 8.66
C LYS A 8 -1.66 -8.52 8.85
N GLN A 9 -0.35 -8.52 9.05
CA GLN A 9 0.42 -7.28 9.25
C GLN A 9 0.32 -6.36 8.04
N LEU A 10 0.59 -6.88 6.84
CA LEU A 10 0.47 -6.10 5.60
C LEU A 10 -0.94 -5.56 5.37
N HIS A 11 -1.96 -6.33 5.74
CA HIS A 11 -3.35 -5.87 5.65
C HIS A 11 -3.62 -4.68 6.58
N MET A 12 -3.17 -4.75 7.84
CA MET A 12 -3.31 -3.62 8.78
C MET A 12 -2.53 -2.39 8.29
N CYS A 13 -1.31 -2.56 7.78
CA CYS A 13 -0.54 -1.48 7.17
C CYS A 13 -1.29 -0.84 5.99
N ALA A 14 -1.87 -1.65 5.10
CA ALA A 14 -2.62 -1.13 3.96
C ALA A 14 -3.88 -0.37 4.38
N LEU A 15 -4.61 -0.83 5.40
CA LEU A 15 -5.76 -0.11 5.95
C LEU A 15 -5.32 1.26 6.51
N SER A 16 -4.29 1.28 7.36
CA SER A 16 -3.73 2.52 7.92
C SER A 16 -3.26 3.46 6.81
N CYS A 17 -2.55 2.93 5.81
CA CYS A 17 -2.03 3.71 4.68
C CYS A 17 -3.16 4.38 3.87
N VAL A 18 -4.24 3.66 3.56
CA VAL A 18 -5.40 4.24 2.84
C VAL A 18 -6.11 5.32 3.66
N MET A 19 -6.06 5.27 4.99
CA MET A 19 -6.67 6.27 5.86
C MET A 19 -5.83 7.54 5.98
N HIS A 20 -4.51 7.40 6.15
CA HIS A 20 -3.64 8.51 6.55
C HIS A 20 -2.74 9.06 5.44
N ASN A 21 -2.44 8.27 4.40
CA ASN A 21 -1.60 8.72 3.29
C ASN A 21 -2.49 9.25 2.14
N PRO A 22 -2.42 10.56 1.80
CA PRO A 22 -3.29 11.15 0.78
C PRO A 22 -3.15 10.50 -0.60
N GLU A 23 -1.91 10.18 -1.03
CA GLU A 23 -1.64 9.56 -2.33
C GLU A 23 -2.31 8.18 -2.45
N MET A 24 -2.16 7.35 -1.42
CA MET A 24 -2.76 6.01 -1.38
C MET A 24 -4.27 6.05 -1.21
N LYS A 25 -4.80 7.04 -0.48
CA LYS A 25 -6.24 7.29 -0.37
C LYS A 25 -6.85 7.63 -1.73
N ILE A 26 -6.23 8.57 -2.47
CA ILE A 26 -6.67 8.95 -3.83
C ILE A 26 -6.60 7.74 -4.76
N TYR A 27 -5.50 6.98 -4.73
CA TYR A 27 -5.37 5.76 -5.51
C TYR A 27 -6.48 4.76 -5.20
N TYR A 28 -6.76 4.51 -3.91
CA TYR A 28 -7.80 3.59 -3.47
C TYR A 28 -9.18 4.04 -3.96
N GLN A 29 -9.55 5.29 -3.71
CA GLN A 29 -10.84 5.85 -4.11
C GLN A 29 -11.04 5.80 -5.62
N ARG A 30 -10.04 6.19 -6.41
CA ARG A 30 -10.09 6.09 -7.87
C ARG A 30 -10.34 4.67 -8.34
N LYS A 31 -9.61 3.69 -7.79
CA LYS A 31 -9.77 2.28 -8.19
C LYS A 31 -11.12 1.70 -7.76
N VAL A 32 -11.68 2.12 -6.63
CA VAL A 32 -13.04 1.74 -6.23
C VAL A 32 -14.08 2.39 -7.16
N ALA A 33 -13.89 3.65 -7.55
CA ALA A 33 -14.77 4.35 -8.50
C ALA A 33 -14.76 3.71 -9.90
N GLU A 34 -13.65 3.07 -10.31
CA GLU A 34 -13.57 2.22 -11.52
C GLU A 34 -14.40 0.91 -11.40
N GLY A 35 -15.16 0.69 -10.32
CA GLY A 35 -15.98 -0.50 -10.10
C GLY A 35 -15.25 -1.70 -9.50
N LYS A 36 -13.99 -1.54 -9.08
CA LYS A 36 -13.21 -2.65 -8.49
C LYS A 36 -13.63 -2.92 -7.05
N SER A 37 -13.65 -4.20 -6.66
CA SER A 37 -14.00 -4.59 -5.30
C SER A 37 -13.01 -4.02 -4.28
N LYS A 38 -13.53 -3.52 -3.15
CA LYS A 38 -12.72 -2.91 -2.08
C LYS A 38 -11.55 -3.79 -1.62
N MET A 39 -11.78 -5.11 -1.53
CA MET A 39 -10.77 -6.07 -1.10
C MET A 39 -9.66 -6.28 -2.13
N LEU A 40 -10.00 -6.25 -3.43
CA LEU A 40 -9.01 -6.27 -4.52
C LEU A 40 -8.16 -5.00 -4.50
N VAL A 41 -8.79 -3.83 -4.36
CA VAL A 41 -8.06 -2.56 -4.30
C VAL A 41 -7.12 -2.51 -3.10
N LEU A 42 -7.55 -3.01 -1.94
CA LEU A 42 -6.69 -3.12 -0.75
C LEU A 42 -5.55 -4.13 -0.94
N ASN A 43 -5.75 -5.19 -1.74
CA ASN A 43 -4.66 -6.07 -2.17
C ASN A 43 -3.62 -5.34 -3.03
N ASN A 44 -4.08 -4.47 -3.93
CA ASN A 44 -3.17 -3.65 -4.75
C ASN A 44 -2.34 -2.71 -3.88
N VAL A 45 -2.93 -2.10 -2.84
CA VAL A 45 -2.21 -1.25 -1.88
C VAL A 45 -1.16 -2.06 -1.10
N ARG A 46 -1.52 -3.27 -0.61
CA ARG A 46 -0.55 -4.18 0.02
C ARG A 46 0.65 -4.45 -0.90
N ASN A 47 0.38 -4.74 -2.17
CA ASN A 47 1.45 -5.00 -3.14
C ASN A 47 2.34 -3.77 -3.38
N LYS A 48 1.74 -2.57 -3.47
CA LYS A 48 2.50 -1.31 -3.56
C LYS A 48 3.43 -1.10 -2.37
N LEU A 49 2.94 -1.33 -1.15
CA LEU A 49 3.77 -1.22 0.06
C LEU A 49 4.94 -2.20 0.05
N VAL A 50 4.72 -3.44 -0.36
CA VAL A 50 5.79 -4.45 -0.49
C VAL A 50 6.86 -3.96 -1.48
N HIS A 51 6.46 -3.46 -2.65
CA HIS A 51 7.42 -2.93 -3.62
C HIS A 51 8.22 -1.73 -3.09
N ILE A 52 7.57 -0.81 -2.36
CA ILE A 52 8.25 0.33 -1.73
C ILE A 52 9.29 -0.14 -0.71
N ILE A 53 8.91 -1.07 0.18
CA ILE A 53 9.81 -1.61 1.20
C ILE A 53 10.99 -2.33 0.54
N CYS A 54 10.73 -3.20 -0.44
CA CYS A 54 11.77 -3.93 -1.15
C CYS A 54 12.73 -2.98 -1.89
N ALA A 55 12.25 -1.90 -2.49
CA ALA A 55 13.11 -0.90 -3.14
C ALA A 55 14.02 -0.19 -2.12
N CYS A 56 13.47 0.24 -0.98
CA CYS A 56 14.22 0.89 0.09
C CYS A 56 15.32 -0.03 0.66
N VAL A 57 14.99 -1.30 0.93
CA VAL A 57 15.95 -2.29 1.44
C VAL A 57 17.04 -2.57 0.41
N ARG A 58 16.65 -2.78 -0.86
CA ARG A 58 17.61 -3.07 -1.94
C ARG A 58 18.60 -1.93 -2.18
N GLU A 59 18.12 -0.69 -2.06
CA GLU A 59 18.93 0.52 -2.29
C GLU A 59 19.58 1.05 -0.99
N ASN A 60 19.43 0.33 0.12
CA ASN A 60 19.92 0.72 1.45
C ASN A 60 19.59 2.18 1.81
N ARG A 61 18.35 2.60 1.54
CA ARG A 61 17.90 3.97 1.76
C ARG A 61 16.60 4.03 2.54
N HIS A 62 16.41 5.15 3.22
CA HIS A 62 15.16 5.44 3.92
C HIS A 62 14.05 5.81 2.94
N TYR A 63 12.80 5.53 3.33
CA TYR A 63 11.64 6.01 2.59
C TYR A 63 11.62 7.54 2.59
N GLN A 64 11.41 8.14 1.42
CA GLN A 64 11.33 9.57 1.25
C GLN A 64 9.89 9.93 0.88
N ILE A 65 9.33 10.91 1.60
CA ILE A 65 8.03 11.49 1.24
C ILE A 65 8.26 12.31 -0.02
N ARG A 66 7.45 12.06 -1.04
CA ARG A 66 7.52 12.84 -2.28
C ARG A 66 6.88 14.19 -2.03
N GLU A 67 7.70 15.22 -1.84
CA GLU A 67 7.22 16.60 -1.87
C GLU A 67 6.86 16.93 -3.32
N VAL A 68 5.60 17.26 -3.54
CA VAL A 68 5.13 17.78 -4.82
C VAL A 68 5.20 19.29 -4.69
N ALA A 69 6.20 19.90 -5.34
CA ALA A 69 6.33 21.34 -5.46
C ALA A 69 5.22 21.94 -6.34
#